data_AF-A0A968J1D5-F1
#
_entry.id   AF-A0A968J1D5-F1
#
_cell.length_a   1.000
_cell.length_b   1.000
_cell.length_c   1.000
_cell.angle_alpha   90.00
_cell.angle_beta   90.00
_cell.angle_gamma   90.00
#
_symmetry.space_group_name_H-M   'P 1'
#
loop_
_entity.id
_entity.type
_entity.pdbx_description
1 polymer ?
#
loop_
_entity_poly.entity_id
_entity_poly.type
_entity_poly.pdbx_seq_one_letter_code
_entity_poly.pdbx_strand_id
1 'polypeptide(L)'
;MTPILSATRFRQFHRLFAPLIILPLLLSLVTGSTYQIAQLAGQGGDFYWLIEIHTGKFGPLDLTMIYPFLNAFGLLFMAGTGISMWIQMQRLFSSR
;
A
#
# COMPACT_ATOMS: atom_id res chain seq x y z
N MET A 1 -30.23 0.70 16.25
CA MET A 1 -29.25 -0.24 16.86
C MET A 1 -28.61 -1.12 15.77
N THR A 2 -27.66 -0.60 14.98
CA THR A 2 -26.85 -1.36 14.00
C THR A 2 -25.42 -0.80 13.72
N PRO A 3 -24.77 0.08 14.53
CA PRO A 3 -23.42 0.56 14.18
C PRO A 3 -22.27 -0.41 14.54
N ILE A 4 -22.49 -1.38 15.44
CA ILE A 4 -21.40 -2.21 16.01
C ILE A 4 -20.98 -3.34 15.04
N LEU A 5 -21.94 -3.89 14.29
CA LEU A 5 -21.68 -4.97 13.34
C LEU A 5 -20.89 -4.49 12.10
N SER A 6 -21.09 -3.23 11.66
CA SER A 6 -20.38 -2.67 10.50
C SER A 6 -18.91 -2.36 10.80
N ALA A 7 -18.62 -1.80 11.99
CA ALA A 7 -17.25 -1.52 12.44
C ALA A 7 -16.41 -2.80 12.56
N THR A 8 -17.00 -3.88 13.08
CA THR A 8 -16.32 -5.18 13.23
C THR A 8 -16.00 -5.83 11.88
N ARG A 9 -16.94 -5.75 10.93
CA ARG A 9 -16.72 -6.23 9.55
C ARG A 9 -15.62 -5.43 8.83
N PHE A 10 -15.57 -4.10 9.00
CA PHE A 10 -14.51 -3.27 8.41
C PHE A 10 -13.11 -3.65 8.92
N ARG A 11 -12.98 -3.91 10.23
CA ARG A 11 -11.74 -4.40 10.85
C ARG A 11 -11.31 -5.76 10.29
N GLN A 12 -12.25 -6.70 10.16
CA GLN A 12 -11.98 -8.03 9.61
C GLN A 12 -11.55 -7.95 8.14
N PHE A 13 -12.25 -7.13 7.34
CA PHE A 13 -11.93 -6.93 5.93
C PHE A 13 -10.55 -6.29 5.76
N HIS A 14 -10.26 -5.21 6.49
CA HIS A 14 -8.92 -4.61 6.50
C HIS A 14 -7.84 -5.63 6.89
N ARG A 15 -8.03 -6.36 7.99
CA ARG A 15 -7.03 -7.34 8.47
C ARG A 15 -6.76 -8.46 7.46
N LEU A 16 -7.78 -8.90 6.73
CA LEU A 16 -7.65 -9.99 5.74
C LEU A 16 -6.86 -9.53 4.51
N PHE A 17 -7.20 -8.36 3.96
CA PHE A 17 -6.61 -7.88 2.71
C PHE A 17 -5.32 -7.07 2.89
N ALA A 18 -5.08 -6.51 4.09
CA ALA A 18 -3.91 -5.67 4.36
C ALA A 18 -2.57 -6.33 4.00
N PRO A 19 -2.26 -7.59 4.37
CA PRO A 19 -0.97 -8.19 4.03
C PRO A 19 -0.74 -8.29 2.52
N LEU A 20 -1.79 -8.63 1.77
CA LEU A 20 -1.73 -8.74 0.31
C LEU A 20 -1.57 -7.38 -0.37
N ILE A 21 -2.26 -6.35 0.14
CA ILE A 21 -2.26 -5.00 -0.42
C ILE A 21 -0.98 -4.23 -0.04
N ILE A 22 -0.48 -4.39 1.19
CA ILE A 22 0.72 -3.71 1.67
C ILE A 22 1.97 -4.22 0.94
N LEU A 23 2.01 -5.50 0.55
CA LEU A 23 3.18 -6.08 -0.09
C LEU A 23 3.65 -5.31 -1.35
N PRO A 24 2.80 -5.08 -2.38
CA PRO A 24 3.21 -4.31 -3.56
C PRO A 24 3.50 -2.83 -3.23
N LEU A 25 2.81 -2.25 -2.24
CA LEU A 25 3.05 -0.89 -1.76
C LEU A 25 4.45 -0.73 -1.15
N LEU A 26 4.84 -1.66 -0.27
CA LEU A 26 6.17 -1.67 0.33
C LEU A 26 7.24 -1.93 -0.72
N LEU A 27 6.97 -2.83 -1.66
CA LEU A 27 7.90 -3.10 -2.74
C LEU A 27 8.15 -1.84 -3.58
N SER A 28 7.08 -1.16 -4.01
CA SER A 28 7.20 0.10 -4.75
C SER A 28 7.86 1.23 -3.95
N LEU A 29 7.56 1.33 -2.65
CA LEU A 29 8.21 2.29 -1.76
C LEU A 29 9.72 2.06 -1.70
N VAL A 30 10.14 0.82 -1.42
CA VAL A 30 11.55 0.45 -1.26
C VAL A 30 12.29 0.60 -2.58
N THR A 31 11.77 0.06 -3.68
CA THR A 31 12.46 0.12 -4.97
C THR A 31 12.52 1.53 -5.54
N GLY A 32 11.43 2.29 -5.46
CA GLY A 32 11.39 3.67 -5.96
C GLY A 32 12.33 4.59 -5.18
N SER A 33 12.31 4.52 -3.85
CA SER A 33 13.21 5.33 -3.01
C SER A 33 14.69 4.94 -3.18
N THR A 34 14.99 3.65 -3.23
CA THR A 34 16.36 3.15 -3.46
C THR A 34 16.86 3.55 -4.85
N TYR A 35 16.03 3.42 -5.88
CA TYR A 35 16.38 3.86 -7.24
C TYR A 35 16.68 5.35 -7.27
N GLN A 36 15.85 6.18 -6.61
CA GLN A 36 16.08 7.62 -6.56
C GLN A 36 17.43 7.97 -5.90
N ILE A 37 17.83 7.25 -4.84
CA ILE A 37 19.14 7.42 -4.21
C ILE A 37 20.26 7.07 -5.20
N ALA A 38 20.19 5.91 -5.85
CA ALA A 38 21.18 5.49 -6.85
C ALA A 38 21.27 6.48 -8.03
N GLN A 39 20.12 6.97 -8.50
CA GLN A 39 20.03 7.95 -9.57
C GLN A 39 20.72 9.27 -9.20
N LEU A 40 20.54 9.76 -7.97
CA LEU A 40 21.21 10.97 -7.47
C LEU A 40 22.71 10.76 -7.28
N ALA A 41 23.16 9.53 -7.01
CA ALA A 41 24.57 9.16 -6.93
C ALA A 41 25.22 8.94 -8.31
N GLY A 42 24.50 9.17 -9.42
CA GLY A 42 24.98 8.93 -10.78
C GLY A 42 25.03 7.45 -11.20
N GLN A 43 24.44 6.56 -10.41
CA GLN A 43 24.44 5.10 -10.62
C GLN A 43 23.09 4.57 -11.12
N GLY A 44 22.19 5.44 -11.60
CA GLY A 44 20.82 5.03 -11.99
C GLY A 44 20.78 3.91 -13.03
N GLY A 45 21.75 3.88 -13.96
CA GLY A 45 21.86 2.83 -14.98
C GLY A 45 22.08 1.43 -14.38
N ASP A 46 22.99 1.29 -13.41
CA ASP A 46 23.32 0.01 -12.76
C ASP A 46 22.15 -0.53 -11.93
N PHE A 47 21.25 0.37 -11.52
CA PHE A 47 20.09 0.06 -10.68
C PHE A 47 18.75 0.15 -11.42
N TYR A 48 18.75 0.18 -12.76
CA TYR A 48 17.51 0.28 -13.55
C TYR A 48 16.52 -0.86 -13.25
N TRP A 49 17.00 -2.06 -12.91
CA TRP A 49 16.15 -3.17 -12.49
C TRP A 49 15.24 -2.83 -11.28
N LEU A 50 15.61 -1.86 -10.44
CA LEU A 50 14.74 -1.36 -9.37
C LEU A 50 13.50 -0.66 -9.92
N ILE A 51 13.64 0.13 -11.01
CA ILE A 51 12.48 0.79 -11.62
C ILE A 51 11.60 -0.21 -12.40
N GLU A 52 12.18 -1.27 -12.94
CA GLU A 52 11.42 -2.38 -13.52
C GLU A 52 10.54 -3.06 -12.45
N ILE A 53 11.13 -3.44 -11.31
CA ILE A 53 10.36 -4.01 -10.18
C ILE A 53 9.33 -2.99 -9.65
N HIS A 54 9.70 -1.71 -9.52
CA HIS A 54 8.80 -0.64 -9.06
C HIS A 54 7.54 -0.51 -9.91
N THR A 55 7.68 -0.67 -11.22
CA THR A 55 6.58 -0.55 -12.19
C THR A 55 5.79 -1.85 -12.35
N GLY A 56 6.24 -2.96 -11.76
CA GLY A 56 5.57 -4.26 -11.84
C GLY A 56 6.11 -5.18 -12.94
N LYS A 57 7.28 -4.89 -13.49
CA LYS A 57 7.99 -5.76 -14.42
C LYS A 57 8.94 -6.69 -13.65
N PHE A 58 8.50 -7.92 -13.44
CA PHE A 58 9.23 -8.96 -12.69
C PHE A 58 9.88 -9.96 -13.66
N GLY A 59 10.84 -9.48 -14.44
CA GLY A 59 11.47 -10.30 -15.49
C GLY A 59 10.46 -10.69 -16.58
N PRO A 60 10.15 -11.99 -16.79
CA PRO A 60 9.16 -12.42 -17.78
C PRO A 60 7.71 -12.03 -17.44
N LEU A 61 7.42 -11.78 -16.16
CA LEU A 61 6.09 -11.39 -15.71
C LEU A 61 5.94 -9.87 -15.82
N ASP A 62 5.16 -9.42 -16.79
CA ASP A 62 4.88 -8.00 -17.03
C ASP A 62 3.50 -7.61 -16.49
N LEU A 63 3.48 -6.94 -15.34
CA LEU A 63 2.27 -6.37 -14.74
C LEU A 63 2.22 -4.85 -14.88
N THR A 64 3.06 -4.24 -15.72
CA THR A 64 3.22 -2.78 -15.81
C THR A 64 1.91 -2.04 -16.06
N MET A 65 0.97 -2.66 -16.77
CA MET A 65 -0.35 -2.09 -17.04
C MET A 65 -1.27 -2.05 -15.81
N ILE A 66 -1.18 -3.03 -14.90
CA ILE A 66 -2.12 -3.17 -13.77
C ILE A 66 -1.51 -2.79 -12.42
N TYR A 67 -0.20 -2.96 -12.27
CA TYR A 67 0.51 -2.85 -11.00
C TYR A 67 0.41 -1.44 -10.37
N PRO A 68 0.54 -0.33 -11.14
CA PRO A 68 0.31 1.01 -10.60
C PRO A 68 -1.12 1.20 -10.06
N PHE A 69 -2.13 0.62 -10.71
CA PHE A 69 -3.51 0.70 -10.25
C PHE A 69 -3.73 -0.13 -8.98
N LEU A 70 -3.13 -1.33 -8.87
CA LEU A 70 -3.16 -2.12 -7.65
C LEU A 70 -2.58 -1.34 -6.46
N ASN A 71 -1.46 -0.64 -6.67
CA ASN A 71 -0.89 0.25 -5.67
C ASN A 71 -1.83 1.42 -5.33
N ALA A 72 -2.37 2.11 -6.34
CA ALA A 72 -3.26 3.25 -6.11
C ALA A 72 -4.51 2.86 -5.31
N PHE A 73 -5.23 1.83 -5.76
CA PHE A 73 -6.43 1.33 -5.07
C PHE A 73 -6.10 0.73 -3.71
N GLY A 74 -4.99 0.00 -3.62
CA GLY A 74 -4.50 -0.57 -2.38
C GLY A 74 -4.22 0.49 -1.32
N LEU A 75 -3.51 1.55 -1.69
CA LEU A 75 -3.21 2.68 -0.81
C LEU A 75 -4.50 3.37 -0.35
N LEU A 76 -5.41 3.68 -1.28
CA LEU A 76 -6.68 4.33 -0.95
C LEU A 76 -7.53 3.46 -0.01
N PHE A 77 -7.58 2.16 -0.26
CA PHE A 77 -8.29 1.21 0.60
C PHE A 77 -7.69 1.19 2.01
N MET A 78 -6.37 1.05 2.13
CA MET A 78 -5.66 0.98 3.41
C MET A 78 -5.78 2.29 4.20
N ALA A 79 -5.61 3.43 3.52
CA ALA A 79 -5.77 4.74 4.13
C ALA A 79 -7.21 4.97 4.60
N GLY A 80 -8.21 4.72 3.74
CA GLY A 80 -9.61 4.95 4.08
C GLY A 80 -10.09 4.08 5.24
N THR A 81 -9.79 2.78 5.19
CA THR A 81 -10.15 1.84 6.27
C THR A 81 -9.38 2.13 7.56
N GLY A 82 -8.07 2.43 7.47
CA GLY A 82 -7.22 2.80 8.60
C GLY A 82 -7.71 4.06 9.32
N ILE A 83 -7.95 5.14 8.57
CA ILE A 83 -8.45 6.42 9.11
C ILE A 83 -9.83 6.24 9.74
N SER A 84 -10.73 5.49 9.09
CA SER A 84 -12.05 5.20 9.65
C SER A 84 -11.97 4.51 11.01
N MET A 85 -11.10 3.50 11.14
CA MET A 85 -10.86 2.81 12.41
C MET A 85 -10.21 3.72 13.46
N TRP A 86 -9.29 4.61 13.05
CA TRP A 86 -8.66 5.58 13.92
C TRP A 86 -9.67 6.58 14.51
N ILE A 87 -10.55 7.14 13.67
CA ILE A 87 -11.61 8.06 14.11
C ILE A 87 -12.58 7.36 15.07
N GLN A 88 -12.96 6.11 14.78
CA GLN A 88 -13.81 5.31 15.68
C GLN A 88 -13.15 5.10 17.05
N MET A 89 -11.84 4.81 17.07
CA MET A 89 -11.07 4.66 18.30
C MET A 89 -11.08 5.96 19.12
N GLN A 90 -10.82 7.11 18.50
CA GLN A 90 -10.82 8.41 19.20
C GLN A 90 -12.18 8.75 19.82
N ARG A 91 -13.28 8.49 19.11
CA ARG A 91 -14.65 8.70 19.63
C ARG A 91 -14.94 7.84 20.86
N LEU A 92 -14.45 6.60 20.89
CA LEU A 92 -14.63 5.71 22.04
C LEU A 92 -13.87 6.21 23.27
N PHE A 93 -12.67 6.76 23.09
CA PHE A 93 -11.88 7.34 24.20
C PHE A 93 -12.46 8.66 24.71
N SER A 94 -13.04 9.50 23.85
CA SER A 94 -13.63 10.79 24.25
C SER A 94 -14.97 10.67 25.00
N SER A 95 -15.63 9.50 24.97
CA SER A 95 -16.90 9.24 25.68
C SER A 95 -16.72 8.53 27.02
N ARG A 96 -15.49 8.38 27.51
CA ARG A 96 -15.15 7.88 28.85
C ARG A 96 -14.52 8.99 29.67
#